data_AF-A0A1Q7PNV6-F1
#
_entry.id   AF-A0A1Q7PNV6-F1
#
_cell.length_a   1.000
_cell.length_b   1.000
_cell.length_c   1.000
_cell.angle_alpha   90.00
_cell.angle_beta   90.00
_cell.angle_gamma   90.00
#
_symmetry.space_group_name_H-M   'P 1'
#
loop_
_entity.id
_entity.type
_entity.pdbx_description
1 polymer ?
#
loop_
_entity_poly.entity_id
_entity_poly.type
_entity_poly.pdbx_seq_one_letter_code
_entity_poly.pdbx_strand_id
1 'polypeptide(L)'
;MNVRVSSPQIVRLDNTGPFPLPRPTITLQLQKKDGTRVLLKCGKVRKGDGLIVVTIHAFDPNLSGIAVTARGNSGLSVPVVDITATPLSKTYNGNIADQGYVVPTEFLWDPWSDPNIVPCCYLVYIEINDRAILNNTYTGGHSGAGWEAIEIGL
;
A
#
# COMPACT_ATOMS: atom_id res chain seq x y z
N MET A 1 29.03 -36.89 6.73
CA MET A 1 29.40 -35.59 7.29
C MET A 1 28.12 -34.81 7.57
N ASN A 2 27.81 -34.52 8.84
CA ASN A 2 26.65 -33.71 9.22
C ASN A 2 27.06 -32.23 9.21
N VAL A 3 26.56 -31.47 8.24
CA VAL A 3 26.69 -30.00 8.24
C VAL A 3 25.73 -29.47 9.30
N ARG A 4 26.27 -28.74 10.28
CA ARG A 4 25.47 -28.10 11.33
C ARG A 4 24.49 -27.11 10.68
N VAL A 5 23.21 -27.29 10.96
CA VAL A 5 22.16 -26.30 10.72
C VAL A 5 22.52 -25.05 11.55
N SER A 6 22.61 -23.89 10.92
CA SER A 6 23.06 -22.65 11.57
C SER A 6 22.19 -22.32 12.79
N SER A 7 22.83 -21.95 13.91
CA SER A 7 22.14 -21.48 15.10
C SER A 7 21.27 -20.25 14.78
N PRO A 8 20.12 -20.05 15.48
CA PRO A 8 19.32 -18.83 15.37
C PRO A 8 20.23 -17.60 15.47
N GLN A 9 20.18 -16.75 14.44
CA GLN A 9 20.92 -15.49 14.43
C GLN A 9 20.09 -14.42 15.12
N ILE A 10 20.73 -13.58 15.95
CA ILE A 10 20.08 -12.38 16.46
C ILE A 10 19.88 -11.45 15.26
N VAL A 11 18.63 -11.31 14.81
CA VAL A 11 18.27 -10.29 13.83
C VAL A 11 18.17 -8.97 14.58
N ARG A 12 19.13 -8.08 14.35
CA ARG A 12 19.05 -6.71 14.82
C ARG A 12 18.13 -5.95 13.86
N LEU A 13 17.04 -5.41 14.40
CA LEU A 13 16.20 -4.47 13.71
C LEU A 13 16.85 -3.09 13.84
N ASP A 14 16.93 -2.33 12.75
CA ASP A 14 17.27 -0.90 12.83
C ASP A 14 16.10 -0.08 13.42
N ASN A 15 15.01 -0.75 13.79
CA ASN A 15 13.78 -0.15 14.27
C ASN A 15 13.92 0.15 15.77
N THR A 16 14.59 1.25 16.11
CA THR A 16 14.46 1.83 17.45
C THR A 16 13.10 2.52 17.55
N GLY A 17 12.10 1.85 18.13
CA GLY A 17 10.86 2.53 18.49
C GLY A 17 11.09 3.63 19.55
N PRO A 18 10.20 4.64 19.66
CA PRO A 18 9.04 4.95 18.83
C PRO A 18 9.40 5.95 17.72
N PHE A 19 8.97 5.68 16.49
CA PHE A 19 9.17 6.61 15.38
C PHE A 19 8.19 7.81 15.50
N PRO A 20 8.67 9.07 15.53
CA PRO A 20 7.82 10.24 15.33
C PRO A 20 7.41 10.44 13.85
N LEU A 21 7.39 9.37 13.06
CA LEU A 21 6.94 9.43 11.67
C LEU A 21 5.41 9.56 11.67
N PRO A 22 4.82 10.50 10.91
CA PRO A 22 3.37 10.55 10.78
C PRO A 22 2.90 9.19 10.28
N ARG A 23 1.84 8.66 10.88
CA ARG A 23 1.24 7.40 10.42
C ARG A 23 0.99 7.50 8.92
N PRO A 24 1.28 6.45 8.13
CA PRO A 24 0.98 6.47 6.71
C PRO A 24 -0.48 6.87 6.53
N THR A 25 -0.75 7.85 5.68
CA THR A 25 -2.10 8.30 5.39
C THR A 25 -2.49 7.88 3.99
N ILE A 26 -3.75 7.52 3.84
CA ILE A 26 -4.41 7.29 2.57
C ILE A 26 -5.72 8.04 2.56
N THR A 27 -6.09 8.61 1.42
CA THR A 27 -7.37 9.26 1.20
C THR A 27 -7.90 8.86 -0.15
N LEU A 28 -9.20 8.58 -0.22
CA LEU A 28 -9.87 8.15 -1.44
C LEU A 28 -10.88 9.21 -1.84
N GLN A 29 -10.88 9.60 -3.10
CA GLN A 29 -11.89 10.50 -3.67
C GLN A 29 -12.40 9.93 -4.99
N LEU A 30 -13.70 10.05 -5.26
CA LEU A 30 -14.27 9.80 -6.57
C LEU A 30 -14.08 11.05 -7.43
N GLN A 31 -13.30 10.95 -8.50
CA GLN A 31 -13.24 11.92 -9.57
C GLN A 31 -14.29 11.58 -10.63
N LYS A 32 -15.35 12.38 -10.69
CA LYS A 32 -16.41 12.24 -11.69
C LYS A 32 -15.92 12.68 -13.07
N LYS A 33 -16.72 12.37 -14.10
CA LYS A 33 -16.42 12.75 -15.50
C LYS A 33 -16.30 14.26 -15.73
N ASP A 34 -16.98 15.06 -14.91
CA ASP A 34 -16.91 16.54 -14.94
C ASP A 34 -15.66 17.11 -14.22
N GLY A 35 -14.78 16.23 -13.71
CA GLY A 35 -13.57 16.60 -12.97
C GLY A 35 -13.81 16.92 -11.49
N THR A 36 -15.06 16.95 -11.03
CA THR A 36 -15.35 17.17 -9.61
C THR A 36 -14.90 15.99 -8.76
N ARG A 37 -14.39 16.28 -7.56
CA ARG A 37 -13.90 15.27 -6.61
C ARG A 37 -14.79 15.21 -5.37
N VAL A 38 -15.21 14.01 -5.00
CA VAL A 38 -16.01 13.76 -3.80
C VAL A 38 -15.27 12.78 -2.90
N LEU A 39 -15.12 13.11 -1.62
CA LEU A 39 -14.46 12.24 -0.66
C LEU A 39 -15.20 10.91 -0.50
N LEU A 40 -14.45 9.80 -0.53
CA LEU A 40 -14.95 8.45 -0.28
C LEU A 40 -14.51 8.01 1.11
N LYS A 41 -15.45 8.00 2.07
CA LYS A 41 -15.27 7.40 3.40
C LYS A 41 -16.33 6.34 3.60
N CYS A 42 -15.95 5.06 3.59
CA CYS A 42 -16.90 3.94 3.53
C CYS A 42 -17.93 4.11 2.39
N GLY A 43 -17.51 4.78 1.32
CA GLY A 43 -18.40 5.19 0.23
C GLY A 43 -18.70 4.03 -0.71
N LYS A 44 -19.87 4.07 -1.34
CA LYS A 44 -20.23 3.15 -2.42
C LYS A 44 -19.88 3.81 -3.75
N VAL A 45 -19.08 3.13 -4.56
CA VAL A 45 -18.79 3.51 -5.96
C VAL A 45 -19.29 2.43 -6.89
N ARG A 46 -19.85 2.81 -8.03
CA ARG A 46 -20.33 1.88 -9.06
C ARG A 46 -19.60 2.11 -10.37
N LYS A 47 -19.60 1.08 -11.23
CA LYS A 47 -18.92 1.16 -12.51
C LYS A 47 -19.52 2.32 -13.32
N GLY A 48 -18.64 3.21 -13.77
CA GLY A 48 -19.03 4.38 -14.56
C GLY A 48 -19.28 5.66 -13.75
N ASP A 49 -19.26 5.60 -12.41
CA ASP A 49 -19.36 6.80 -11.56
C ASP A 49 -18.15 7.75 -11.72
N GLY A 50 -16.99 7.20 -12.08
CA GLY A 50 -15.75 7.95 -12.24
C GLY A 50 -14.52 7.10 -11.95
N LEU A 51 -13.39 7.77 -11.70
CA LEU A 51 -12.14 7.16 -11.27
C LEU A 51 -11.91 7.42 -9.79
N ILE A 52 -11.18 6.54 -9.12
CA ILE A 52 -10.79 6.73 -7.72
C ILE A 52 -9.43 7.42 -7.69
N VAL A 53 -9.37 8.63 -7.13
CA VAL A 53 -8.13 9.29 -6.76
C VAL A 53 -7.67 8.70 -5.44
N VAL A 54 -6.51 8.06 -5.46
CA VAL A 54 -5.84 7.50 -4.29
C VAL A 54 -4.69 8.44 -3.93
N THR A 55 -4.81 9.14 -2.81
CA THR A 55 -3.74 10.00 -2.28
C THR A 55 -3.05 9.28 -1.14
N ILE A 56 -1.73 9.08 -1.24
CA ILE A 56 -0.93 8.42 -0.19
C ILE A 56 0.20 9.32 0.29
N HIS A 57 0.49 9.26 1.58
CA HIS A 57 1.70 9.81 2.19
C HIS A 57 2.23 8.76 3.15
N ALA A 58 3.31 8.10 2.74
CA ALA A 58 3.80 6.88 3.36
C ALA A 58 5.29 6.78 3.10
N PHE A 59 6.11 6.89 4.14
CA PHE A 59 7.55 6.81 4.00
C PHE A 59 8.19 6.15 5.21
N ASP A 60 9.31 5.49 4.97
CA ASP A 60 10.14 4.88 6.01
C ASP A 60 11.63 5.10 5.70
N PRO A 61 12.43 5.65 6.63
CA PRO A 61 13.89 5.77 6.45
C PRO A 61 14.60 4.44 6.14
N ASN A 62 14.06 3.33 6.63
CA ASN A 62 14.56 1.97 6.46
C ASN A 62 13.76 1.21 5.40
N LEU A 63 13.03 1.89 4.51
CA LEU A 63 12.12 1.24 3.57
C LEU A 63 12.77 0.13 2.73
N SER A 64 12.19 -1.08 2.72
CA SER A 64 12.47 -2.10 1.69
C SER A 64 11.42 -2.12 0.59
N GLY A 65 10.15 -1.87 0.92
CA GLY A 65 9.12 -1.67 -0.08
C GLY A 65 7.79 -1.15 0.46
N ILE A 66 7.06 -0.43 -0.40
CA ILE A 66 5.69 0.02 -0.19
C ILE A 66 4.81 -0.59 -1.28
N ALA A 67 3.61 -1.03 -0.93
CA ALA A 67 2.58 -1.39 -1.89
C ALA A 67 1.21 -0.92 -1.40
N VAL A 68 0.32 -0.58 -2.33
CA VAL A 68 -1.09 -0.31 -2.01
C VAL A 68 -1.94 -1.44 -2.58
N THR A 69 -2.73 -2.10 -1.73
CA THR A 69 -3.57 -3.24 -2.11
C THR A 69 -5.02 -2.99 -1.74
N ALA A 70 -5.94 -3.37 -2.63
CA ALA A 70 -7.35 -3.46 -2.35
C ALA A 70 -7.65 -4.88 -1.85
N ARG A 71 -7.96 -4.99 -0.56
CA ARG A 71 -8.22 -6.25 0.13
C ARG A 71 -9.72 -6.43 0.34
N GLY A 72 -10.34 -7.39 -0.33
CA GLY A 72 -11.77 -7.67 -0.24
C GLY A 72 -12.06 -9.13 0.12
N ASN A 73 -13.22 -9.37 0.73
CA ASN A 73 -13.78 -10.70 1.03
C ASN A 73 -12.76 -11.76 1.54
N SER A 74 -12.92 -13.04 1.17
CA SER A 74 -12.20 -14.25 1.64
C SER A 74 -10.73 -14.33 1.19
N GLY A 75 -9.97 -13.25 1.35
CA GLY A 75 -8.54 -13.20 1.03
C GLY A 75 -8.20 -12.71 -0.37
N LEU A 76 -9.13 -12.06 -1.09
CA LEU A 76 -8.81 -11.40 -2.35
C LEU A 76 -7.95 -10.16 -2.03
N SER A 77 -6.73 -10.15 -2.55
CA SER A 77 -5.82 -9.00 -2.50
C SER A 77 -5.44 -8.64 -3.92
N VAL A 78 -5.88 -7.47 -4.38
CA VAL A 78 -5.60 -6.96 -5.72
C VAL A 78 -4.68 -5.75 -5.59
N PRO A 79 -3.58 -5.66 -6.36
CA PRO A 79 -2.76 -4.46 -6.37
C PRO A 79 -3.56 -3.27 -6.88
N VAL A 80 -3.41 -2.11 -6.24
CA VAL A 80 -3.92 -0.85 -6.82
C VAL A 80 -2.96 -0.43 -7.92
N VAL A 81 -3.48 -0.32 -9.14
CA VAL A 81 -2.73 0.10 -10.34
C VAL A 81 -3.25 1.45 -10.81
N ASP A 82 -2.39 2.28 -11.36
CA ASP A 82 -2.84 3.51 -12.01
C ASP A 82 -3.49 3.23 -13.37
N ILE A 83 -4.08 4.25 -13.99
CA ILE A 83 -4.67 4.15 -15.34
C ILE A 83 -3.67 3.80 -16.46
N THR A 84 -2.37 3.80 -16.17
CA THR A 84 -1.31 3.34 -17.09
C THR A 84 -0.89 1.89 -16.84
N ALA A 85 -1.60 1.18 -15.96
CA ALA A 85 -1.29 -0.16 -15.46
C ALA A 85 0.00 -0.26 -14.64
N THR A 86 0.49 0.87 -14.11
CA THR A 86 1.63 0.90 -13.20
C THR A 86 1.15 0.65 -11.77
N PRO A 87 1.62 -0.40 -11.07
CA PRO A 87 1.25 -0.64 -9.68
C PRO A 87 1.70 0.51 -8.77
N LEU A 88 0.85 0.89 -7.82
CA LEU A 88 1.21 1.81 -6.72
C LEU A 88 2.10 1.07 -5.73
N SER A 89 3.36 0.89 -6.12
CA SER A 89 4.36 0.22 -5.33
C SER A 89 5.73 0.82 -5.57
N LYS A 90 6.59 0.74 -4.55
CA LYS A 90 8.00 1.08 -4.64
C LYS A 90 8.80 0.04 -3.91
N THR A 91 9.95 -0.30 -4.46
CA THR A 91 11.00 -1.04 -3.77
C THR A 91 12.26 -0.19 -3.81
N TYR A 92 13.02 -0.19 -2.72
CA TYR A 92 14.21 0.66 -2.66
C TYR A 92 15.27 0.25 -3.71
N ASN A 93 15.24 -1.00 -4.19
CA ASN A 93 16.11 -1.52 -5.27
C ASN A 93 17.62 -1.24 -5.06
N GLY A 94 18.09 -1.26 -3.81
CA GLY A 94 19.48 -0.94 -3.46
C GLY A 94 19.76 0.55 -3.24
N ASN A 95 18.80 1.44 -3.52
CA ASN A 95 18.88 2.86 -3.23
C ASN A 95 18.38 3.17 -1.81
N ILE A 96 19.32 3.37 -0.88
CA ILE A 96 19.00 3.65 0.52
C ILE A 96 18.35 5.03 0.76
N ALA A 97 18.40 5.93 -0.24
CA ALA A 97 17.75 7.23 -0.18
C ALA A 97 16.28 7.18 -0.61
N ASP A 98 15.82 6.08 -1.22
CA ASP A 98 14.39 5.90 -1.46
C ASP A 98 13.70 5.51 -0.15
N GLN A 99 12.90 6.44 0.33
CA GLN A 99 12.12 6.28 1.56
C GLN A 99 10.63 6.08 1.23
N GLY A 100 10.24 6.01 -0.04
CA GLY A 100 8.84 5.81 -0.46
C GLY A 100 8.16 7.07 -0.98
N TYR A 101 7.02 7.42 -0.39
CA TYR A 101 6.19 8.58 -0.75
C TYR A 101 6.29 9.63 0.36
N VAL A 102 7.39 10.36 0.38
CA VAL A 102 7.73 11.39 1.38
C VAL A 102 6.88 12.67 1.29
N VAL A 103 6.08 12.79 0.24
CA VAL A 103 5.07 13.84 0.05
C VAL A 103 3.75 13.21 -0.40
N PRO A 104 2.59 13.81 -0.08
CA PRO A 104 1.31 13.35 -0.59
C PRO A 104 1.34 13.19 -2.11
N THR A 105 1.11 11.97 -2.58
CA THR A 105 1.17 11.60 -4.00
C THR A 105 -0.19 11.07 -4.43
N GLU A 106 -0.71 11.57 -5.54
CA GLU A 106 -2.00 11.17 -6.09
C GLU A 106 -1.83 10.18 -7.24
N PHE A 107 -2.74 9.23 -7.30
CA PHE A 107 -2.87 8.28 -8.39
C PHE A 107 -4.32 8.13 -8.81
N LEU A 108 -4.56 7.96 -10.10
CA LEU A 108 -5.89 7.63 -10.61
C LEU A 108 -6.01 6.13 -10.80
N TRP A 109 -7.00 5.52 -10.15
CA TRP A 109 -7.27 4.10 -10.20
C TRP A 109 -8.67 3.85 -10.78
N ASP A 110 -8.73 2.96 -11.78
CA ASP A 110 -9.96 2.34 -12.26
C ASP A 110 -10.04 0.89 -11.71
N PRO A 111 -10.82 0.62 -10.64
CA PRO A 111 -10.93 -0.72 -10.09
C PRO A 111 -11.53 -1.71 -11.09
N TRP A 112 -12.35 -1.26 -12.04
CA TRP A 112 -13.02 -2.15 -12.99
C TRP A 112 -12.15 -2.52 -14.20
N SER A 113 -10.93 -1.96 -14.29
CA SER A 113 -9.93 -2.38 -15.27
C SER A 113 -9.30 -3.74 -14.90
N ASP A 114 -9.32 -4.13 -13.62
CA ASP A 114 -8.85 -5.43 -13.15
C ASP A 114 -10.00 -6.46 -13.14
N PRO A 115 -9.91 -7.57 -13.89
CA PRO A 115 -10.98 -8.56 -13.95
C PRO A 115 -11.18 -9.34 -12.64
N ASN A 116 -10.25 -9.26 -11.69
CA ASN A 116 -10.35 -9.91 -10.38
C ASN A 116 -11.15 -9.08 -9.38
N ILE A 117 -11.39 -7.79 -9.64
CA ILE A 117 -12.24 -6.96 -8.79
C ILE A 117 -13.69 -7.41 -8.95
N VAL A 118 -14.25 -7.89 -7.84
CA VAL A 118 -15.66 -8.27 -7.72
C VAL A 118 -16.41 -7.27 -6.84
N PRO A 119 -17.75 -7.21 -6.92
CA PRO A 119 -18.52 -6.30 -6.08
C PRO A 119 -18.42 -6.67 -4.61
N CYS A 120 -17.78 -5.82 -3.79
CA CYS A 120 -17.58 -6.07 -2.37
C CYS A 120 -17.10 -4.81 -1.63
N CYS A 121 -17.01 -4.91 -0.31
CA CYS A 121 -16.26 -3.98 0.52
C CYS A 121 -14.76 -4.33 0.44
N TYR A 122 -13.96 -3.32 0.11
CA TYR A 122 -12.51 -3.40 0.06
C TYR A 122 -11.89 -2.48 1.11
N LEU A 123 -10.85 -2.98 1.75
CA LEU A 123 -9.87 -2.19 2.46
C LEU A 123 -8.76 -1.82 1.48
N VAL A 124 -8.65 -0.55 1.13
CA VAL A 124 -7.47 -0.04 0.42
C VAL A 124 -6.40 0.23 1.48
N TYR A 125 -5.38 -0.59 1.49
CA TYR A 125 -4.41 -0.70 2.57
C TYR A 125 -2.99 -0.43 2.04
N ILE A 126 -2.23 0.37 2.77
CA ILE A 126 -0.80 0.59 2.50
C ILE A 126 -0.02 -0.50 3.23
N GLU A 127 0.84 -1.21 2.54
CA GLU A 127 1.83 -2.12 3.10
C GLU A 127 3.19 -1.44 3.09
N ILE A 128 3.87 -1.39 4.24
CA ILE A 128 5.25 -0.89 4.34
C ILE A 128 6.10 -1.99 4.97
N ASN A 129 7.19 -2.31 4.28
CA ASN A 129 8.18 -3.26 4.73
C ASN A 129 9.50 -2.54 4.98
N ASP A 130 10.20 -2.97 6.03
CA ASP A 130 11.52 -2.44 6.39
C ASP A 130 12.64 -3.31 5.83
N ARG A 131 13.83 -2.73 5.72
CA ARG A 131 15.07 -3.44 5.42
C ARG A 131 15.53 -4.20 6.67
N ALA A 132 15.99 -5.45 6.53
CA ALA A 132 16.79 -6.10 7.57
C ALA A 132 18.27 -5.75 7.43
N ILE A 133 18.96 -5.62 8.57
CA ILE A 133 20.42 -5.51 8.62
C ILE A 133 21.13 -6.83 8.22
N LEU A 134 20.45 -7.98 8.35
CA LEU A 134 20.98 -9.30 7.95
C LEU A 134 20.13 -9.91 6.83
N ASN A 135 20.76 -10.21 5.69
CA ASN A 135 20.15 -10.83 4.50
C ASN A 135 19.02 -10.03 3.82
N ASN A 136 19.03 -8.69 3.91
CA ASN A 136 18.17 -7.77 3.15
C ASN A 136 16.64 -7.85 3.36
N THR A 137 16.12 -8.72 4.21
CA THR A 137 14.67 -8.85 4.44
C THR A 137 14.31 -9.01 5.91
N TYR A 138 13.59 -8.03 6.48
CA TYR A 138 12.87 -8.16 7.75
C TYR A 138 11.39 -7.99 7.44
N THR A 139 10.61 -9.04 7.70
CA THR A 139 9.14 -9.02 7.58
C THR A 139 8.54 -8.83 8.98
N GLY A 140 8.78 -7.68 9.59
CA GLY A 140 7.95 -7.20 10.69
C GLY A 140 7.17 -6.01 10.18
N GLY A 141 5.99 -6.26 9.63
CA GLY A 141 5.14 -5.20 9.10
C GLY A 141 4.83 -4.16 10.18
N HIS A 142 4.76 -2.89 9.78
CA HIS A 142 4.34 -1.82 10.67
C HIS A 142 2.94 -2.11 11.21
N SER A 143 2.81 -2.24 12.54
CA SER A 143 1.49 -2.26 13.19
C SER A 143 0.87 -0.86 13.07
N GLY A 144 0.06 -0.63 12.04
CA GLY A 144 -0.64 0.65 11.83
C GLY A 144 -0.43 1.31 10.48
N ALA A 145 -0.13 0.55 9.43
CA ALA A 145 -0.12 1.11 8.09
C ALA A 145 -1.52 1.63 7.70
N GLY A 146 -1.54 2.76 6.98
CA GLY A 146 -2.74 3.53 6.67
C GLY A 146 -3.74 2.74 5.82
N TRP A 147 -5.03 2.96 6.07
CA TRP A 147 -6.09 2.31 5.32
C TRP A 147 -7.34 3.17 5.21
N GLU A 148 -8.10 2.95 4.14
CA GLU A 148 -9.45 3.48 3.95
C GLU A 148 -10.35 2.36 3.40
N ALA A 149 -11.63 2.39 3.77
CA ALA A 149 -12.61 1.39 3.33
C ALA A 149 -13.53 1.96 2.25
N ILE A 150 -13.80 1.17 1.21
CA ILE A 150 -14.72 1.49 0.11
C ILE A 150 -15.56 0.29 -0.27
N GLU A 151 -16.78 0.53 -0.72
CA GLU A 151 -17.62 -0.49 -1.34
C GLU A 151 -17.59 -0.27 -2.85
N ILE A 152 -17.09 -1.26 -3.59
CA ILE A 152 -17.04 -1.25 -5.04
C ILE A 152 -18.20 -2.10 -5.54
N GLY A 153 -19.10 -1.51 -6.32
CA GLY A 153 -20.23 -2.17 -6.97
C GLY A 153 -19.99 -2.35 -8.49
N LEU A 154 -20.87 -3.12 -9.13
CA LEU A 154 -21.02 -3.11 -10.60
C LEU A 154 -21.86 -1.92 -11.04
#